data_AF-A0A645JLZ0-F1
#
_entry.id   AF-A0A645JLZ0-F1
#
_cell.length_a   1.000
_cell.length_b   1.000
_cell.length_c   1.000
_cell.angle_alpha   90.00
_cell.angle_beta   90.00
_cell.angle_gamma   90.00
#
_symmetry.space_group_name_H-M   'P 1'
#
loop_
_entity.id
_entity.type
_entity.pdbx_description
1 polymer ?
#
loop_
_entity_poly.entity_id
_entity_poly.type
_entity_poly.pdbx_seq_one_letter_code
_entity_poly.pdbx_strand_id
1 'polypeptide(L)' 'MLADSCEAAVRSLSEPTRDEVAEMVRRIVQGKMDEGQLKQSPLTLEEINKIERSFLVTFSGLLHERIRYPELEPLS' A
#
# COMPACT_ATOMS: atom_id res chain seq x y z
N MET A 1 7.55 -11.49 2.81
CA MET A 1 7.47 -11.08 1.37
C MET A 1 7.11 -9.59 1.30
N LEU A 2 7.47 -8.84 0.25
CA LEU A 2 7.25 -7.37 0.20
C LEU A 2 5.76 -6.98 0.21
N ALA A 3 5.00 -7.47 -0.76
CA ALA A 3 3.58 -7.12 -0.94
C ALA A 3 2.73 -7.53 0.28
N ASP A 4 2.92 -8.75 0.77
CA ASP A 4 2.26 -9.30 1.96
C ASP A 4 2.48 -8.44 3.21
N SER A 5 3.74 -8.08 3.51
CA SER A 5 4.04 -7.22 4.66
C SER A 5 3.43 -5.82 4.51
N CYS A 6 3.42 -5.26 3.31
CA CYS A 6 2.83 -3.94 3.07
C CYS A 6 1.31 -3.97 3.17
N GLU A 7 0.65 -4.98 2.59
CA GLU A 7 -0.81 -5.13 2.62
C GLU A 7 -1.32 -5.34 4.04
N ALA A 8 -0.69 -6.24 4.80
CA ALA A 8 -1.07 -6.50 6.19
C ALA A 8 -0.91 -5.24 7.05
N ALA A 9 0.18 -4.50 6.89
CA ALA A 9 0.43 -3.26 7.63
C ALA A 9 -0.57 -2.17 7.27
N VAL A 10 -0.79 -1.90 5.98
CA VAL A 10 -1.74 -0.89 5.51
C VAL A 10 -3.17 -1.24 5.91
N ARG A 11 -3.58 -2.51 5.81
CA ARG A 11 -4.91 -2.99 6.24
C ARG A 11 -5.15 -2.80 7.74
N SER A 12 -4.09 -2.84 8.55
CA SER A 12 -4.21 -2.63 10.00
C SER A 12 -4.38 -1.15 10.42
N LEU A 13 -4.20 -0.22 9.49
CA LEU A 13 -4.49 1.20 9.70
C LEU A 13 -5.99 1.42 9.57
N SER A 14 -6.60 2.17 10.50
CA SER A 14 -8.06 2.35 10.52
C SER A 14 -8.55 3.27 9.40
N GLU A 15 -8.09 4.52 9.39
CA GLU A 15 -8.47 5.53 8.41
C GLU A 15 -7.21 6.31 7.99
N PRO A 16 -6.20 5.64 7.40
CA PRO A 16 -4.95 6.30 7.10
C PRO A 16 -5.12 7.28 5.94
N THR A 17 -4.42 8.40 6.05
CA THR A 17 -4.17 9.30 4.94
C THR A 17 -3.27 8.64 3.89
N ARG A 18 -3.25 9.20 2.69
CA ARG A 18 -2.34 8.73 1.62
C ARG A 18 -0.86 8.83 2.02
N ASP A 19 -0.52 9.87 2.78
CA ASP A 19 0.85 10.10 3.25
C ASP A 19 1.26 9.06 4.29
N GLU A 20 0.37 8.70 5.24
CA GLU A 20 0.63 7.64 6.22
C GLU A 20 0.80 6.27 5.55
N VAL A 21 0.00 5.97 4.52
CA VAL A 21 0.20 4.75 3.71
C VAL A 21 1.55 4.79 3.00
N ALA A 22 1.92 5.92 2.40
CA ALA A 22 3.19 6.06 1.71
C ALA A 22 4.39 5.86 2.65
N GLU A 23 4.34 6.48 3.83
CA GLU A 23 5.36 6.32 4.85
C GLU A 23 5.44 4.87 5.34
N MET A 24 4.30 4.22 5.61
CA MET A 24 4.26 2.83 6.04
C MET A 24 4.91 1.89 5.01
N VAL A 25 4.53 2.01 3.74
CA VAL A 25 5.08 1.19 2.66
C VAL A 25 6.59 1.42 2.54
N ARG A 26 7.03 2.68 2.52
CA ARG A 26 8.45 3.03 2.41
C ARG A 26 9.26 2.46 3.56
N ARG A 27 8.75 2.54 4.78
CA ARG A 27 9.42 1.98 5.98
C ARG A 27 9.60 0.47 5.87
N ILE A 28 8.60 -0.26 5.37
CA ILE A 28 8.66 -1.72 5.21
C ILE A 28 9.65 -2.11 4.11
N VAL A 29 9.61 -1.42 2.96
CA VAL A 29 10.53 -1.66 1.84
C VAL A 29 11.97 -1.42 2.30
N GLN A 30 12.22 -0.28 2.95
CA GLN A 30 13.55 0.09 3.44
C GLN A 30 14.05 -0.90 4.50
N GLY A 31 13.23 -1.28 5.48
CA GLY A 31 13.61 -2.25 6.50
C GLY A 31 14.05 -3.60 5.90
N LYS A 32 13.35 -4.09 4.87
CA LYS A 32 13.75 -5.32 4.17
C LYS A 32 15.05 -5.17 3.38
N MET A 33 15.30 -3.99 2.82
CA MET A 33 16.58 -3.69 2.16
C MET A 33 17.73 -3.67 3.16
N ASP A 34 17.55 -2.99 4.30
CA ASP A 34 18.57 -2.82 5.34
C ASP A 34 18.93 -4.16 6.01
N GLU A 35 17.92 -5.01 6.23
CA GLU A 35 18.11 -6.39 6.69
C GLU A 35 18.74 -7.30 5.62
N GLY A 36 18.93 -6.81 4.40
CA GLY A 36 19.55 -7.55 3.31
C GLY A 36 18.68 -8.66 2.71
N GLN A 37 17.37 -8.65 2.96
CA GLN A 37 16.44 -9.69 2.46
C GLN A 37 16.38 -9.74 0.93
N LEU A 38 16.77 -8.66 0.24
CA LEU A 38 16.77 -8.54 -1.22
C LEU A 38 18.16 -8.77 -1.85
N LYS A 39 19.20 -9.05 -1.06
CA LYS A 39 20.60 -9.14 -1.55
C LYS A 39 20.82 -10.20 -2.64
N GLN A 40 20.04 -11.27 -2.62
CA GLN A 40 20.14 -12.37 -3.60
C GLN A 40 19.11 -12.26 -4.73
N SER A 41 18.33 -11.17 -4.78
CA SER A 41 17.40 -10.92 -5.87
C SER A 41 18.09 -10.08 -6.95
N PRO A 42 17.85 -10.36 -8.25
CA PRO A 42 18.38 -9.57 -9.36
C PRO A 42 17.57 -8.27 -9.54
N LEU A 43 17.32 -7.54 -8.45
CA LEU A 43 16.54 -6.31 -8.45
C LEU A 43 17.46 -5.09 -8.33
N THR A 44 17.27 -4.14 -9.21
CA THR A 44 17.87 -2.81 -9.14
C THR A 44 17.09 -1.92 -8.17
N LEU A 45 17.74 -0.86 -7.67
CA LEU A 45 17.06 0.16 -6.87
C LEU A 45 15.91 0.83 -7.64
N GLU A 46 16.03 0.97 -8.96
CA GLU A 46 14.97 1.52 -9.80
C GLU A 46 13.73 0.61 -9.80
N GLU A 47 13.92 -0.71 -9.91
CA GLU A 47 12.83 -1.68 -9.84
C GLU A 47 12.17 -1.71 -8.47
N ILE A 48 12.94 -1.60 -7.39
CA ILE A 48 12.39 -1.47 -6.03
C ILE A 48 11.52 -0.21 -5.92
N ASN A 49 11.97 0.92 -6.46
CA ASN A 49 11.17 2.14 -6.51
C ASN A 49 9.90 2.00 -7.37
N LYS A 50 9.93 1.18 -8.43
CA LYS A 50 8.73 0.87 -9.23
C LYS A 50 7.75 0.00 -8.45
N ILE A 51 8.25 -0.99 -7.71
CA ILE A 51 7.45 -1.85 -6.84
C ILE A 51 6.76 -1.02 -5.74
N GLU A 52 7.51 -0.13 -5.07
CA GLU A 52 6.97 0.78 -4.05
C GLU A 52 5.81 1.62 -4.61
N ARG A 53 6.03 2.28 -5.76
CA ARG A 53 4.98 3.06 -6.44
C ARG A 53 3.75 2.22 -6.80
N SER A 54 3.95 0.99 -7.26
CA SER A 54 2.85 0.08 -7.57
C SER A 54 2.01 -0.20 -6.34
N PHE A 55 2.62 -0.42 -5.17
CA PHE A 55 1.90 -0.62 -3.92
C PHE A 55 1.07 0.61 -3.54
N LEU A 56 1.62 1.83 -3.67
CA LEU A 56 0.90 3.06 -3.36
C LEU A 56 -0.35 3.24 -4.24
N VAL A 57 -0.24 2.94 -5.54
CA VAL A 57 -1.38 2.98 -6.45
C VAL A 57 -2.44 1.97 -6.05
N THR A 58 -2.05 0.73 -5.78
CA THR A 58 -2.97 -0.34 -5.37
C THR A 58 -3.68 0.01 -4.06
N PHE A 59 -2.95 0.46 -3.04
CA PHE A 59 -3.53 0.80 -1.74
C PHE A 59 -4.37 2.08 -1.78
N SER A 60 -4.00 3.08 -2.59
CA SER A 60 -4.84 4.26 -2.79
C SER A 60 -6.22 3.91 -3.35
N GLY A 61 -6.32 2.86 -4.18
CA GLY A 61 -7.59 2.34 -4.66
C GLY A 61 -8.42 1.62 -3.59
N LEU A 62 -7.78 1.06 -2.55
CA LEU A 62 -8.46 0.42 -1.41
C LEU A 62 -8.96 1.44 -0.38
N LEU A 63 -8.33 2.61 -0.28
CA LEU A 63 -8.70 3.68 0.67
C LEU A 63 -10.01 4.40 0.30
N HIS A 64 -10.44 4.31 -0.96
CA HIS A 64 -11.78 4.78 -1.30
C HIS A 64 -12.78 3.69 -0.92
N GLU A 65 -13.48 3.92 0.19
CA GLU A 65 -14.62 3.12 0.62
C GLU A 65 -15.54 2.83 -0.57
N ARG A 66 -16.09 1.60 -0.59
CA ARG A 66 -17.15 1.22 -1.51
C ARG A 66 -18.13 2.39 -1.67
N ILE A 67 -18.35 2.81 -2.91
CA ILE A 67 -19.36 3.82 -3.26
C ILE A 67 -20.64 3.45 -2.51
N ARG A 68 -21.07 4.28 -1.54
CA ARG A 68 -22.41 4.15 -0.97
C ARG A 68 -23.37 4.35 -2.13
N TYR A 69 -24.16 3.32 -2.42
CA TYR A 69 -25.29 3.49 -3.32
C TYR A 69 -26.17 4.60 -2.72
N PRO A 70 -26.61 5.59 -3.52
CA PRO A 70 -27.52 6.60 -3.03
C PRO A 70 -28.74 5.91 -2.42
N GLU A 71 -29.15 6.34 -1.22
CA GLU A 71 -30.40 5.90 -0.64
C GLU A 71 -31.50 6.25 -1.64
N LEU A 72 -32.22 5.23 -2.12
CA LEU A 72 -33.37 5.44 -3.00
C LEU A 72 -34.37 6.28 -2.22
N GLU A 73 -34.56 7.54 -2.61
CA GLU A 73 -35.65 8.35 -2.08
C GLU A 73 -36.95 7.57 -2.29
N PRO A 74 -37.78 7.42 -1.25
CA PRO A 74 -39.07 6.76 -1.41
C PRO A 74 -39.86 7.53 -2.46
N LEU A 75 -40.30 6.83 -3.50
CA LEU A 75 -41.25 7.35 -4.47
C LEU A 75 -42.53 7.73 -3.72
N SER A 76 -42.73 9.03 -3.52
CA SER A 76 -43.95 9.63 -2.99
C SER A 76 -45.06 9.64 -4.03
#